data_AF-A0A945AZ94-F1
#
_entry.id   AF-A0A945AZ94-F1
#
_cell.length_a   1.000
_cell.length_b   1.000
_cell.length_c   1.000
_cell.angle_alpha   90.00
_cell.angle_beta   90.00
_cell.angle_gamma   90.00
#
_symmetry.space_group_name_H-M   'P 1'
#
loop_
_entity.id
_entity.type
_entity.pdbx_description
1 polymer ?
#
loop_
_entity_poly.entity_id
_entity_poly.type
_entity_poly.pdbx_seq_one_letter_code
_entity_poly.pdbx_strand_id
1 'polypeptide(L)'
;MVDEKDTVLKNSDDKVTDELNYENNLDKAIADDSDRALIKRILELLEDAKAEEIVLIDAQHRSSLADYLLICEGRSQLHCRGIAENVENNLKREGEASLGIEGEREGNWVLLDYGNIIL
;
A
#
# COMPACT_ATOMS: atom_id res chain seq x y z
N MET A 1 -3.00 24.03 12.29
CA MET A 1 -2.61 23.24 13.47
C MET A 1 -2.66 21.81 13.01
N VAL A 2 -1.51 21.27 12.58
CA VAL A 2 -1.40 19.91 12.05
C VAL A 2 -1.23 19.02 13.27
N ASP A 3 -2.09 18.01 13.40
CA ASP A 3 -2.19 17.12 14.56
C ASP A 3 -1.06 16.07 14.48
N GLU A 4 -0.39 15.79 15.61
CA GLU A 4 0.83 14.95 15.72
C GLU A 4 0.60 13.44 15.50
N LYS A 5 -0.42 13.03 14.74
CA LYS A 5 -0.80 11.61 14.53
C LYS A 5 -0.75 11.14 13.08
N ASP A 6 -0.18 11.93 12.19
CA ASP A 6 0.10 11.50 10.84
C ASP A 6 1.48 10.81 10.86
N THR A 7 1.50 9.48 10.93
CA THR A 7 2.74 8.73 10.69
C THR A 7 3.05 8.82 9.20
N VAL A 8 3.70 9.91 8.81
CA VAL A 8 4.20 10.11 7.45
C VAL A 8 5.54 9.38 7.34
N LEU A 9 5.54 8.19 6.74
CA LEU A 9 6.76 7.48 6.37
C LEU A 9 7.28 8.12 5.07
N LYS A 10 8.30 8.98 5.16
CA LYS A 10 8.97 9.57 3.99
C LYS A 10 10.27 8.82 3.72
N ASN A 11 10.47 8.36 2.48
CA ASN A 11 11.76 7.87 2.02
C ASN A 11 12.64 9.04 1.59
N SER A 12 13.57 9.46 2.44
CA SER A 12 14.67 10.35 2.03
C SER A 12 15.97 9.55 1.95
N ASP A 13 16.33 9.14 0.73
CA ASP A 13 17.67 8.88 0.15
C ASP A 13 18.81 8.19 0.95
N ASP A 14 18.62 7.64 2.16
CA ASP A 14 19.67 6.92 2.90
C ASP A 14 19.45 5.40 2.90
N LYS A 15 20.05 4.75 1.89
CA LYS A 15 19.88 3.34 1.46
C LYS A 15 20.22 2.20 2.45
N VAL A 16 20.45 2.42 3.75
CA VAL A 16 20.95 1.32 4.63
C VAL A 16 20.31 1.27 6.04
N THR A 17 19.51 2.24 6.46
CA THR A 17 19.03 2.30 7.87
C THR A 17 17.57 1.89 8.13
N ASP A 18 16.75 1.64 7.11
CA ASP A 18 15.29 1.50 7.29
C ASP A 18 14.72 0.07 7.25
N GLU A 19 15.39 -0.90 6.62
CA GLU A 19 14.85 -2.27 6.48
C GLU A 19 14.60 -2.97 7.83
N LEU A 20 15.44 -2.69 8.84
CA LEU A 20 15.30 -3.27 10.19
C LEU A 20 14.24 -2.56 11.06
N ASN A 21 13.71 -1.41 10.63
CA ASN A 21 12.78 -0.59 11.40
C ASN A 21 11.34 -0.62 10.85
N TYR A 22 11.15 -1.01 9.59
CA TYR A 22 9.84 -1.03 8.95
C TYR A 22 8.98 -2.23 9.39
N GLU A 23 9.52 -3.46 9.27
CA GLU A 23 8.77 -4.68 9.64
C GLU A 23 8.42 -4.74 11.14
N ASN A 24 9.35 -4.33 12.00
CA ASN A 24 9.18 -4.33 13.45
C ASN A 24 8.11 -3.34 13.95
N ASN A 25 7.77 -2.32 13.15
CA ASN A 25 6.70 -1.36 13.46
C ASN A 25 5.33 -1.82 12.94
N LEU A 26 5.27 -2.47 11.77
CA LEU A 26 4.03 -3.05 11.22
C LEU A 26 3.42 -4.09 12.16
N ASP A 27 4.24 -4.97 12.74
CA ASP A 27 3.79 -6.01 13.68
C ASP A 27 3.15 -5.45 14.96
N LYS A 28 3.46 -4.20 15.32
CA LYS A 28 2.85 -3.52 16.47
C LYS A 28 1.68 -2.62 16.08
N ALA A 29 1.68 -2.12 14.84
CA ALA A 29 0.70 -1.15 14.35
C ALA A 29 -0.59 -1.81 13.84
N ILE A 30 -0.48 -3.00 13.23
CA ILE A 30 -1.62 -3.71 12.64
C ILE A 30 -1.95 -4.92 13.52
N ALA A 31 -3.05 -4.83 14.26
CA ALA A 31 -3.43 -5.87 15.23
C ALA A 31 -3.95 -7.14 14.56
N ASP A 32 -4.67 -7.02 13.44
CA ASP A 32 -5.19 -8.16 12.70
C ASP A 32 -4.08 -8.84 11.88
N ASP A 33 -3.90 -10.14 12.06
CA ASP A 33 -2.82 -10.87 11.41
C ASP A 33 -3.05 -11.05 9.89
N SER A 34 -4.31 -11.07 9.44
CA SER A 34 -4.64 -11.21 8.02
C SER A 34 -4.40 -9.89 7.27
N ASP A 35 -4.86 -8.76 7.82
CA ASP A 35 -4.58 -7.44 7.27
C ASP A 35 -3.06 -7.17 7.23
N ARG A 36 -2.35 -7.58 8.29
CA ARG A 36 -0.90 -7.41 8.35
C ARG A 36 -0.18 -8.21 7.27
N ALA A 37 -0.57 -9.46 7.08
CA ALA A 37 0.02 -10.31 6.05
C ALA A 37 -0.23 -9.74 4.65
N LEU A 38 -1.46 -9.28 4.38
CA LEU A 38 -1.82 -8.68 3.11
C LEU A 38 -1.08 -7.36 2.85
N ILE A 39 -0.99 -6.47 3.84
CA ILE A 39 -0.21 -5.23 3.73
C ILE A 39 1.27 -5.51 3.44
N LYS A 40 1.90 -6.43 4.18
CA LYS A 40 3.30 -6.82 3.91
C LYS A 40 3.46 -7.32 2.47
N ARG A 41 2.52 -8.15 2.00
CA ARG A 41 2.56 -8.67 0.64
C ARG A 41 2.39 -7.59 -0.43
N ILE A 42 1.46 -6.65 -0.21
CA ILE A 42 1.27 -5.49 -1.10
C ILE A 42 2.56 -4.66 -1.16
N LEU A 43 3.19 -4.36 -0.01
CA LEU A 43 4.42 -3.58 0.06
C LEU A 43 5.57 -4.24 -0.75
N GLU A 44 5.78 -5.54 -0.58
CA GLU A 44 6.77 -6.30 -1.37
C GLU A 44 6.53 -6.15 -2.88
N LEU A 45 5.27 -6.29 -3.31
CA LEU A 45 4.90 -6.18 -4.72
C LEU A 45 5.07 -4.76 -5.27
N LEU A 46 4.87 -3.73 -4.45
CA LEU A 46 5.13 -2.34 -4.80
C LEU A 46 6.64 -2.05 -4.93
N GLU A 47 7.44 -2.59 -4.03
CA GLU A 47 8.91 -2.48 -4.08
C GLU A 47 9.50 -3.20 -5.29
N ASP A 48 8.98 -4.39 -5.61
CA ASP A 48 9.33 -5.15 -6.81
C ASP A 48 8.99 -4.35 -8.07
N ALA A 49 7.82 -3.71 -8.10
CA ALA A 49 7.38 -2.85 -9.18
C ALA A 49 8.10 -1.49 -9.24
N LYS A 50 8.93 -1.16 -8.25
CA LYS A 50 9.64 0.14 -8.12
C LYS A 50 8.69 1.34 -8.02
N ALA A 51 7.58 1.16 -7.31
CA ALA A 51 6.71 2.25 -6.88
C ALA A 51 7.47 3.21 -5.95
N GLU A 52 7.11 4.49 -5.98
CA GLU A 52 7.75 5.55 -5.21
C GLU A 52 6.79 6.08 -4.12
N GLU A 53 7.32 6.80 -3.14
CA GLU A 53 6.53 7.48 -2.08
C GLU A 53 5.43 6.60 -1.47
N ILE A 54 5.79 5.37 -1.07
CA ILE A 54 4.85 4.42 -0.46
C ILE A 54 4.50 4.87 0.97
N VAL A 55 3.22 5.15 1.22
CA VAL A 55 2.69 5.59 2.50
C VAL A 55 1.54 4.69 2.94
N LEU A 56 1.62 4.16 4.17
CA LEU A 56 0.53 3.45 4.83
C LEU A 56 -0.14 4.39 5.86
N ILE A 57 -1.46 4.46 5.83
CA ILE A 57 -2.28 5.29 6.70
C ILE A 57 -3.23 4.39 7.49
N ASP A 58 -3.22 4.52 8.81
CA ASP A 58 -4.22 3.91 9.71
C ASP A 58 -5.50 4.75 9.74
N ALA A 59 -6.59 4.17 9.24
CA ALA A 59 -7.89 4.80 9.07
C ALA A 59 -9.00 4.18 9.95
N GLN A 60 -8.73 3.11 10.71
CA GLN A 60 -9.71 2.36 11.53
C GLN A 60 -10.64 3.23 12.38
N HIS A 61 -10.14 4.37 12.88
CA HIS A 61 -10.88 5.28 13.76
C HIS A 61 -11.28 6.60 13.10
N ARG A 62 -11.00 6.75 11.80
CA ARG A 62 -11.19 7.99 11.04
C ARG A 62 -12.15 7.82 9.86
N SER A 63 -12.33 6.60 9.37
CA SER A 63 -13.19 6.29 8.23
C SER A 63 -13.87 4.95 8.43
N SER A 64 -15.09 4.80 7.91
CA SER A 64 -15.78 3.51 7.82
C SER A 64 -15.59 2.83 6.46
N LEU A 65 -14.75 3.40 5.58
CA LEU A 65 -14.54 2.90 4.23
C LEU A 65 -13.56 1.71 4.23
N ALA A 66 -12.44 1.87 4.93
CA ALA A 66 -11.37 0.90 5.06
C ALA A 66 -10.59 1.19 6.34
N ASP A 67 -9.92 0.17 6.87
CA ASP A 67 -9.08 0.25 8.06
C ASP A 67 -7.70 0.80 7.73
N TYR A 68 -7.22 0.53 6.51
CA TYR A 68 -5.90 0.96 6.02
C TYR A 68 -5.98 1.53 4.61
N LEU A 69 -5.28 2.64 4.39
CA LEU A 69 -5.04 3.19 3.06
C LEU A 69 -3.55 3.10 2.75
N LEU A 70 -3.21 2.51 1.61
CA LEU A 70 -1.86 2.41 1.10
C LEU A 70 -1.78 3.26 -0.16
N ILE A 71 -0.83 4.18 -0.23
CA ILE A 71 -0.71 5.13 -1.35
C ILE A 71 0.70 5.03 -1.89
N CYS A 72 0.85 5.04 -3.20
CA CYS A 72 2.16 5.10 -3.85
C CYS A 72 2.11 5.94 -5.13
N GLU A 73 3.28 6.32 -5.63
CA GLU A 73 3.47 7.06 -6.86
C GLU A 73 4.06 6.20 -7.97
N GLY A 74 3.49 6.36 -9.17
CA GLY A 74 4.06 5.84 -10.41
C GLY A 74 4.60 6.96 -11.28
N ARG A 75 5.88 6.85 -11.71
CA ARG A 75 6.56 7.80 -12.62
C ARG A 75 5.88 8.08 -13.98
N SER A 76 4.87 7.32 -14.38
CA SER A 76 4.10 7.55 -15.62
C SER A 76 2.80 6.73 -15.62
N GLN A 77 1.85 7.04 -16.50
CA GLN A 77 0.60 6.26 -16.63
C GLN A 77 0.85 4.78 -16.88
N LEU A 78 1.84 4.43 -17.73
CA LEU A 78 2.19 3.04 -17.99
C LEU A 78 2.74 2.36 -16.73
N HIS A 79 3.52 3.10 -15.93
CA HIS A 79 4.06 2.59 -14.68
C HIS A 79 2.96 2.37 -13.63
N CYS A 80 2.03 3.32 -13.47
CA CYS A 80 0.87 3.16 -12.58
C CYS A 80 0.07 1.90 -12.93
N ARG A 81 -0.20 1.66 -14.22
CA ARG A 81 -0.87 0.42 -14.67
C ARG A 81 -0.05 -0.82 -14.36
N GLY A 82 1.24 -0.80 -14.69
CA GLY A 82 2.12 -1.94 -14.42
C GLY A 82 2.21 -2.28 -12.93
N ILE A 83 2.21 -1.27 -12.05
CA ILE A 83 2.17 -1.46 -10.60
C ILE A 83 0.85 -2.17 -10.21
N ALA A 84 -0.29 -1.62 -10.61
CA ALA A 84 -1.60 -2.17 -10.26
C ALA A 84 -1.80 -3.59 -10.81
N GLU A 85 -1.46 -3.81 -12.09
CA GLU A 85 -1.49 -5.13 -12.72
C GLU A 85 -0.57 -6.13 -12.01
N ASN A 86 0.63 -5.70 -11.57
CA ASN A 86 1.55 -6.55 -10.83
C ASN A 86 0.96 -6.96 -9.48
N VAL A 87 0.43 -6.00 -8.72
CA VAL A 87 -0.17 -6.27 -7.41
C VAL A 87 -1.36 -7.21 -7.55
N GLU A 88 -2.35 -6.86 -8.38
CA GLU A 88 -3.57 -7.64 -8.56
C GLU A 88 -3.27 -9.06 -9.08
N ASN A 89 -2.41 -9.20 -10.10
CA ASN A 89 -2.15 -10.53 -10.67
C ASN A 89 -1.45 -11.48 -9.70
N ASN A 90 -0.58 -10.96 -8.83
CA ASN A 90 0.09 -11.81 -7.84
C ASN A 90 -0.85 -12.16 -6.68
N LEU A 91 -1.54 -11.18 -6.10
CA LEU A 91 -2.47 -11.43 -5.01
C LEU A 91 -3.64 -12.33 -5.42
N LYS A 92 -4.18 -12.16 -6.63
CA LYS A 92 -5.22 -13.04 -7.18
C LYS A 92 -4.76 -14.50 -7.33
N ARG A 93 -3.48 -14.75 -7.65
CA ARG A 93 -2.92 -16.11 -7.69
C ARG A 93 -2.74 -16.72 -6.31
N GLU A 94 -2.54 -15.87 -5.31
CA GLU A 94 -2.39 -16.24 -3.90
C GLU A 94 -3.76 -16.43 -3.21
N GLY A 95 -4.86 -16.08 -3.90
CA GLY A 95 -6.23 -16.22 -3.40
C GLY A 95 -6.85 -14.93 -2.88
N GLU A 96 -6.09 -13.83 -2.92
CA GLU A 96 -6.46 -12.49 -2.41
C GLU A 96 -6.84 -11.56 -3.58
N ALA A 97 -7.92 -11.86 -4.31
CA ALA A 97 -8.36 -11.00 -5.41
C ALA A 97 -8.98 -9.71 -4.88
N SER A 98 -8.75 -8.58 -5.57
CA SER A 98 -9.47 -7.34 -5.24
C SER A 98 -10.98 -7.49 -5.42
N LEU A 99 -11.73 -6.78 -4.58
CA LEU A 99 -13.17 -6.59 -4.70
C LEU A 99 -13.52 -5.71 -5.89
N GLY A 100 -12.62 -4.80 -6.26
CA GLY A 100 -12.81 -3.88 -7.38
C GLY A 100 -11.52 -3.18 -7.79
N ILE A 101 -11.49 -2.77 -9.05
CA ILE A 101 -10.38 -2.03 -9.67
C ILE A 101 -10.96 -0.85 -10.44
N GLU A 102 -10.43 0.34 -10.19
CA GLU A 102 -10.86 1.58 -10.87
C GLU A 102 -9.67 2.34 -11.45
N GLY A 103 -9.86 3.04 -12.56
CA GLY A 103 -8.84 3.91 -13.18
C GLY A 103 -7.68 3.18 -13.89
N GLU A 104 -7.56 1.85 -13.76
CA GLU A 104 -6.51 1.04 -14.36
C GLU A 104 -6.33 1.32 -15.86
N ARG A 105 -7.39 1.39 -16.66
CA ARG A 105 -7.26 1.54 -18.11
C ARG A 105 -6.54 2.84 -18.50
N GLU A 106 -6.87 3.95 -17.85
CA GLU A 106 -6.28 5.26 -18.10
C GLU A 106 -4.89 5.40 -17.47
N GLY A 107 -4.66 4.80 -16.30
CA GLY A 107 -3.38 4.84 -15.59
C GLY A 107 -3.02 6.19 -14.96
N ASN A 108 -3.92 7.17 -14.99
CA ASN A 108 -3.71 8.45 -14.30
C ASN A 108 -3.76 8.30 -12.77
N TRP A 109 -4.60 7.38 -12.32
CA TRP A 109 -4.75 6.90 -10.97
C TRP A 109 -5.29 5.48 -11.10
N VAL A 110 -4.95 4.62 -10.15
CA VAL A 110 -5.54 3.28 -10.05
C VAL A 110 -5.92 3.08 -8.59
N LEU A 111 -7.08 2.48 -8.37
CA LEU A 111 -7.55 2.07 -7.05
C LEU A 111 -7.78 0.56 -7.07
N LEU A 112 -7.22 -0.13 -6.09
CA LEU A 112 -7.41 -1.54 -5.81
C LEU A 112 -8.08 -1.68 -4.44
N ASP A 113 -9.29 -2.22 -4.42
CA ASP A 113 -10.07 -2.40 -3.19
C ASP A 113 -9.94 -3.85 -2.68
N TYR A 114 -9.37 -4.04 -1.49
CA TYR A 114 -9.28 -5.33 -0.80
C TYR A 114 -10.15 -5.38 0.47
N GLY A 115 -11.16 -4.51 0.57
CA GLY A 115 -12.06 -4.41 1.71
C GLY A 115 -11.46 -3.55 2.83
N ASN A 116 -10.75 -4.17 3.77
CA ASN A 116 -10.14 -3.45 4.90
C ASN A 116 -8.92 -2.60 4.46
N ILE A 117 -8.35 -2.92 3.30
CA ILE A 117 -7.17 -2.26 2.74
C ILE A 117 -7.53 -1.74 1.35
N ILE A 118 -7.23 -0.47 1.11
CA ILE A 118 -7.33 0.14 -0.22
C ILE A 118 -5.94 0.61 -0.63
N LEU A 119 -5.53 0.27 -1.86
CA LEU A 119 -4.31 0.72 -2.53
C LEU A 119 -4.64 1.69 -3.68
#